data_AF-A0A1F9KY75-F1
#
_entry.id   AF-A0A1F9KY75-F1
#
_cell.length_a   1.000
_cell.length_b   1.000
_cell.length_c   1.000
_cell.angle_alpha   90.00
_cell.angle_beta   90.00
_cell.angle_gamma   90.00
#
_symmetry.space_group_name_H-M   'P 1'
#
loop_
_entity.id
_entity.type
_entity.pdbx_description
1 polymer ?
#
loop_
_entity_poly.entity_id
_entity_poly.type
_entity_poly.pdbx_seq_one_letter_code
_entity_poly.pdbx_strand_id
1 'polypeptide(L)' 'MRWIEIKIRMLEEGIYTQKALAQKLGVNPSTVTRLLRGERRSRRLEKQIGEILGIQPDGKRSRRK' A
#
# COMPACT_ATOMS: atom_id res chain seq x y z
N MET A 1 -5.54 -8.97 -0.81
CA MET A 1 -5.36 -7.63 -0.21
C MET A 1 -6.70 -6.93 -0.04
N ARG A 2 -7.12 -6.64 1.20
CA ARG A 2 -8.22 -5.70 1.46
C ARG A 2 -7.63 -4.29 1.54
N TRP A 3 -7.96 -3.42 0.59
CA TRP A 3 -7.43 -2.04 0.54
C TRP A 3 -7.72 -1.20 1.80
N ILE A 4 -8.72 -1.60 2.59
CA ILE A 4 -9.02 -1.05 3.92
C ILE A 4 -7.87 -1.26 4.91
N GLU A 5 -7.19 -2.42 4.90
CA GLU A 5 -6.07 -2.71 5.80
C GLU A 5 -4.86 -1.82 5.46
N ILE A 6 -4.62 -1.56 4.17
CA ILE A 6 -3.57 -0.66 3.69
C ILE A 6 -3.84 0.77 4.17
N LYS A 7 -5.09 1.25 4.08
CA LYS A 7 -5.47 2.58 4.59
C LYS A 7 -5.25 2.72 6.11
N ILE A 8 -5.64 1.72 6.89
CA ILE A 8 -5.47 1.72 8.34
C ILE A 8 -3.97 1.76 8.69
N ARG A 9 -3.14 0.97 8.00
CA ARG A 9 -1.68 0.99 8.17
C ARG A 9 -1.01 2.29 7.76
N MET A 10 -1.46 2.93 6.68
CA MET A 10 -0.97 4.26 6.31
C MET A 10 -1.25 5.30 7.40
N LEU A 11 -2.37 5.17 8.12
CA LEU A 11 -2.69 6.01 9.27
C LEU A 11 -1.85 5.63 10.51
N GLU A 12 -1.70 4.34 10.81
CA GLU A 12 -0.96 3.84 11.98
C GLU A 12 0.55 4.13 11.91
N GLU A 13 1.18 3.98 10.75
CA GLU A 13 2.62 4.21 10.62
C GLU A 13 2.99 5.69 10.48
N GLY A 14 2.01 6.59 10.50
CA GLY A 14 2.22 8.01 10.20
C GLY A 14 2.72 8.25 8.77
N ILE A 15 2.70 7.20 7.92
CA ILE A 15 3.14 7.23 6.54
C ILE A 15 2.02 7.88 5.72
N TYR A 16 2.10 9.21 5.71
CA TYR A 16 1.76 10.16 4.67
C TYR A 16 0.89 9.68 3.50
N THR A 17 -0.13 10.50 3.22
CA THR A 17 -1.00 10.60 2.04
C THR A 17 -0.61 9.82 0.77
N GLN A 18 -1.61 9.44 -0.04
CA GLN A 18 -1.42 8.76 -1.34
C GLN A 18 -0.32 9.39 -2.23
N LYS A 19 -0.12 10.71 -2.13
CA LYS A 19 0.93 11.47 -2.83
C LYS A 19 2.34 11.06 -2.38
N ALA A 20 2.59 10.92 -1.08
CA ALA A 20 3.90 10.51 -0.57
C ALA A 20 4.20 9.05 -0.90
N LEU A 21 3.19 8.18 -0.83
CA LEU A 21 3.33 6.79 -1.28
C LEU A 21 3.69 6.72 -2.77
N ALA A 22 3.04 7.55 -3.60
CA ALA A 22 3.35 7.65 -5.02
C ALA A 22 4.77 8.16 -5.28
N GLN A 23 5.23 9.16 -4.52
CA GLN A 23 6.62 9.65 -4.59
C GLN A 23 7.63 8.56 -4.23
N LYS A 24 7.41 7.80 -3.14
CA LYS A 24 8.29 6.68 -2.76
C LYS A 24 8.33 5.58 -3.82
N LEU A 25 7.21 5.34 -4.49
CA LEU A 25 7.09 4.33 -5.53
C LEU A 25 7.57 4.83 -6.91
N GLY A 26 7.85 6.12 -7.07
CA GLY A 26 8.20 6.72 -8.37
C GLY A 26 7.07 6.66 -9.39
N VAL A 27 5.81 6.71 -8.94
CA VAL A 27 4.63 6.64 -9.82
C VAL A 27 3.74 7.86 -9.66
N ASN A 28 2.81 8.06 -10.60
CA ASN A 28 1.82 9.12 -10.49
C ASN A 28 0.83 8.84 -9.33
N PRO A 29 0.46 9.85 -8.51
CA PRO A 29 -0.53 9.70 -7.45
C PRO A 29 -1.84 9.04 -7.89
N SER A 30 -2.32 9.36 -9.09
CA SER A 30 -3.52 8.75 -9.67
C SER A 30 -3.38 7.23 -9.86
N THR A 31 -2.17 6.73 -10.10
CA THR A 31 -1.89 5.30 -10.20
C THR A 31 -2.10 4.62 -8.85
N VAL A 32 -1.62 5.24 -7.78
CA VAL A 32 -1.82 4.75 -6.41
C VAL A 32 -3.30 4.82 -6.03
N THR A 33 -3.99 5.92 -6.34
CA THR A 33 -5.44 6.05 -6.08
C THR A 33 -6.25 4.95 -6.77
N ARG A 34 -5.99 4.68 -8.05
CA ARG A 34 -6.67 3.61 -8.81
C ARG A 34 -6.34 2.23 -8.27
N LEU A 35 -5.11 2.01 -7.82
CA LEU A 35 -4.72 0.80 -7.11
C LEU A 35 -5.56 0.64 -5.83
N LEU A 36 -5.55 1.65 -4.95
CA LEU A 36 -6.25 1.65 -3.66
C LEU A 36 -7.77 1.50 -3.79
N ARG A 37 -8.36 1.94 -4.90
CA ARG A 37 -9.78 1.76 -5.22
C ARG A 37 -10.10 0.41 -5.85
N GLY A 38 -9.09 -0.40 -6.19
CA GLY A 38 -9.26 -1.67 -6.89
C GLY A 38 -9.57 -1.53 -8.39
N GLU A 39 -9.54 -0.31 -8.93
CA GLU A 39 -9.74 0.00 -10.35
C GLU A 39 -8.53 -0.38 -11.21
N ARG A 40 -7.37 -0.62 -10.58
CA ARG A 40 -6.14 -1.10 -11.21
C ARG A 40 -5.50 -2.19 -10.36
N ARG A 41 -4.99 -3.24 -10.99
CA ARG A 41 -4.18 -4.27 -10.34
C ARG A 41 -2.76 -4.24 -10.86
N SER A 42 -1.80 -4.35 -9.95
CA SER A 42 -0.39 -4.47 -10.32
C SER A 42 0.35 -5.20 -9.21
N ARG A 43 0.69 -6.46 -9.46
CA ARG A 43 1.40 -7.31 -8.50
C ARG A 43 2.71 -6.69 -8.02
N ARG A 44 3.42 -5.99 -8.91
CA ARG A 44 4.67 -5.27 -8.58
C ARG A 44 4.41 -4.16 -7.56
N LEU A 45 3.45 -3.27 -7.83
CA LEU A 45 3.14 -2.15 -6.93
C LEU A 45 2.54 -2.63 -5.62
N GLU A 46 1.66 -3.64 -5.66
CA GLU A 46 1.09 -4.28 -4.47
C GLU A 46 2.19 -4.86 -3.56
N LYS A 47 3.18 -5.55 -4.14
CA LYS A 47 4.34 -6.06 -3.39
C LYS A 47 5.17 -4.93 -2.77
N GLN A 48 5.50 -3.89 -3.55
CA GLN A 48 6.29 -2.75 -3.05
C GLN A 48 5.55 -1.98 -1.95
N ILE A 49 4.23 -1.78 -2.07
CA ILE A 49 3.41 -1.17 -1.03
C ILE A 49 3.41 -2.04 0.23
N GLY A 50 3.30 -3.36 0.09
CA GLY A 50 3.43 -4.29 1.20
C GLY A 50 4.77 -4.18 1.92
N GLU A 51 5.88 -4.13 1.18
CA GLU A 51 7.22 -3.94 1.75
C GLU A 51 7.37 -2.60 2.49
N ILE A 52 6.89 -1.50 1.90
CA ILE A 52 6.95 -0.16 2.50
C ILE A 52 6.13 -0.07 3.79
N LEU A 53 4.97 -0.72 3.83
CA LEU A 53 4.03 -0.67 4.96
C LEU A 53 4.21 -1.86 5.93
N GLY A 54 5.17 -2.75 5.69
CA GLY A 54 5.37 -3.98 6.47
C GLY A 54 4.17 -4.94 6.44
N ILE A 55 3.34 -4.90 5.39
CA ILE A 55 2.15 -5.72 5.21
C ILE A 55 2.47 -6.85 4.23
N GLN A 56 2.17 -8.09 4.61
CA GLN A 56 2.29 -9.20 3.67
C GLN A 56 1.19 -9.13 2.59
N PRO A 57 1.50 -9.48 1.33
CA PRO A 57 0.55 -9.42 0.21
C PRO A 57 -0.73 -10.27 0.40
N ASP A 58 -0.71 -11.24 1.32
CA ASP A 58 -1.86 -12.09 1.63
C ASP A 58 -2.80 -11.54 2.73
N GLY A 59 -2.49 -10.39 3.34
CA GLY A 59 -3.29 -9.82 4.43
C GLY A 59 -3.16 -10.53 5.78
N LYS A 60 -2.27 -11.52 5.91
CA LYS A 60 -1.99 -12.16 7.21
C LYS A 60 -0.93 -11.38 7.96
N ARG A 61 -1.21 -11.12 9.25
CA ARG A 61 -0.23 -10.58 10.21
C ARG A 61 1.07 -11.38 10.11
N SER A 62 2.15 -10.74 9.68
CA SER A 62 3.48 -11.22 10.03
C SER A 62 3.60 -11.08 11.55
N ARG A 63 3.34 -12.18 12.26
CA ARG A 63 3.65 -12.30 13.68
C ARG A 63 5.18 -12.27 13.77
N ARG A 64 5.76 -11.07 13.92
CA ARG A 64 7.17 -10.96 14.32
C ARG A 64 7.29 -11.65 15.67
N LYS A 65 8.16 -12.66 15.71
CA LYS A 65 8.49 -13.48 16.88
C LYS A 65 9.55 -12.75 17.69
#